data_AF-A0A3M8AH51-F1
#
_entry.id   AF-A0A3M8AH51-F1
#
_cell.length_a   1.000
_cell.length_b   1.000
_cell.length_c   1.000
_cell.angle_alpha   90.00
_cell.angle_beta   90.00
_cell.angle_gamma   90.00
#
_symmetry.space_group_name_H-M   'P 1'
#
loop_
_entity.id
_entity.type
_entity.pdbx_description
1 polymer ?
#
loop_
_entity_poly.entity_id
_entity_poly.type
_entity_poly.pdbx_seq_one_letter_code
_entity_poly.pdbx_strand_id
1 'polypeptide(L)'
;MNKYSIFSLATLVIFIGLFYTMLSGVSLGTFGKPFIISMFLFPLLGVFSGLKAKKGIMKWLLIILNIIAICTIGYISLLANGIAEN
;
A
#
# COMPACT_ATOMS: atom_id res chain seq x y z
N MET A 1 11.78 -13.51 12.32
CA MET A 1 11.86 -12.36 11.39
C MET A 1 12.34 -11.12 12.15
N ASN A 2 13.07 -10.21 11.51
CA ASN A 2 13.51 -8.97 12.16
C ASN A 2 12.33 -8.00 12.38
N LYS A 3 12.39 -7.12 13.38
CA LYS A 3 11.34 -6.13 13.70
C LYS A 3 10.92 -5.30 12.47
N TYR A 4 11.87 -4.95 11.62
CA TYR A 4 11.61 -4.21 10.37
C TYR A 4 10.88 -5.04 9.31
N SER A 5 11.16 -6.34 9.22
CA SER A 5 10.44 -7.25 8.31
C SER A 5 9.01 -7.48 8.79
N ILE A 6 8.79 -7.58 10.10
CA ILE A 6 7.45 -7.70 10.69
C ILE A 6 6.67 -6.41 10.44
N PHE A 7 7.29 -5.25 10.62
CA PHE A 7 6.65 -3.96 10.34
C PHE A 7 6.30 -3.83 8.85
N SER A 8 7.21 -4.17 7.93
CA SER A 8 6.96 -4.16 6.48
C SER A 8 5.84 -5.12 6.04
N LEU A 9 5.71 -6.26 6.73
CA LEU A 9 4.60 -7.19 6.53
C LEU A 9 3.29 -6.63 7.10
N ALA A 10 3.31 -6.03 8.28
CA ALA A 10 2.14 -5.41 8.88
C ALA A 10 1.59 -4.28 8.01
N THR A 11 2.46 -3.41 7.45
CA THR A 11 2.03 -2.36 6.53
C THR A 11 1.42 -2.91 5.25
N LEU A 12 1.93 -4.03 4.73
CA LEU A 12 1.36 -4.72 3.58
C LEU A 12 -0.03 -5.29 3.89
N VAL A 13 -0.20 -5.93 5.05
CA VAL A 13 -1.50 -6.46 5.49
C VAL A 13 -2.52 -5.35 5.68
N ILE A 14 -2.12 -4.22 6.29
CA ILE A 14 -2.97 -3.04 6.43
C ILE A 14 -3.38 -2.52 5.05
N PHE A 15 -2.44 -2.39 4.12
CA PHE A 15 -2.73 -1.99 2.74
C PHE A 15 -3.76 -2.92 2.09
N ILE A 16 -3.62 -4.25 2.22
CA ILE A 16 -4.56 -5.22 1.65
C ILE A 16 -5.96 -5.02 2.25
N GLY A 17 -6.06 -4.82 3.57
CA GLY A 17 -7.34 -4.55 4.23
C GLY A 17 -7.99 -3.25 3.74
N LEU A 18 -7.19 -2.18 3.60
CA LEU A 18 -7.67 -0.93 3.02
C LEU A 18 -8.14 -1.16 1.58
N PHE A 19 -7.35 -1.85 0.77
CA PHE A 19 -7.65 -2.14 -0.64
C PHE A 19 -8.93 -2.93 -0.81
N TYR A 20 -9.15 -3.92 0.03
CA TYR A 20 -10.38 -4.70 0.03
C TYR A 20 -11.61 -3.84 0.38
N THR A 21 -11.47 -2.93 1.35
CA THR A 21 -12.55 -1.99 1.70
C THR A 21 -12.90 -1.09 0.52
N MET A 22 -11.91 -0.60 -0.24
CA MET A 22 -12.15 0.17 -1.46
C MET A 22 -12.87 -0.68 -2.53
N LEU A 23 -12.44 -1.93 -2.75
CA LEU A 23 -13.08 -2.84 -3.70
C LEU A 23 -14.52 -3.19 -3.34
N SER A 24 -14.85 -3.22 -2.04
CA SER A 24 -16.21 -3.49 -1.58
C SER A 24 -17.21 -2.36 -1.89
N GLY A 25 -16.76 -1.24 -2.47
CA GLY A 25 -17.61 -0.13 -2.87
C GLY A 25 -18.21 0.64 -1.69
N VAL A 26 -17.66 0.46 -0.48
CA VAL A 26 -18.11 1.18 0.71
C VAL A 26 -17.87 2.67 0.52
N SER A 27 -18.96 3.45 0.54
CA SER A 27 -18.89 4.90 0.47
C SER A 27 -18.33 5.45 1.78
N LEU A 28 -17.05 5.83 1.76
CA LEU A 28 -16.35 6.42 2.90
C LEU A 28 -16.64 7.92 3.07
N GLY A 29 -17.41 8.54 2.16
CA GLY A 29 -17.77 9.96 2.19
C GLY A 29 -16.53 10.85 2.40
N THR A 30 -16.57 11.68 3.45
CA THR A 30 -15.46 12.59 3.83
C THR A 30 -14.15 11.86 4.14
N PHE A 31 -14.21 10.58 4.56
CA PHE A 31 -13.02 9.78 4.85
C PHE A 31 -12.34 9.21 3.60
N GLY A 32 -12.92 9.36 2.40
CA GLY A 32 -12.32 8.82 1.17
C GLY A 32 -10.93 9.39 0.87
N LYS A 33 -10.73 10.71 1.02
CA LYS A 33 -9.43 11.37 0.80
C LYS A 33 -8.33 10.86 1.76
N PRO A 34 -8.50 10.90 3.09
CA PRO A 34 -7.48 10.38 4.01
C PRO A 34 -7.26 8.86 3.86
N PHE A 35 -8.27 8.13 3.40
CA PHE A 35 -8.15 6.70 3.11
C PHE A 35 -7.20 6.41 1.95
N ILE A 36 -7.35 7.12 0.82
CA ILE A 36 -6.45 7.00 -0.34
C ILE A 36 -5.03 7.43 0.02
N ILE A 37 -4.87 8.49 0.83
CA ILE A 37 -3.54 8.92 1.30
C ILE A 37 -2.88 7.83 2.16
N SER A 38 -3.64 7.24 3.08
CA SER A 38 -3.14 6.15 3.94
C SER A 38 -2.69 4.94 3.12
N MET A 39 -3.47 4.62 2.09
CA MET A 39 -3.19 3.61 1.08
C MET A 39 -1.86 3.79 0.34
N PHE A 40 -1.41 5.02 0.13
CA PHE A 40 -0.05 5.30 -0.38
C PHE A 40 1.01 5.22 0.72
N LEU A 41 0.70 5.78 1.90
CA LEU A 41 1.64 5.89 3.02
C LEU A 41 2.10 4.53 3.54
N PHE A 42 1.18 3.58 3.70
CA PHE A 42 1.52 2.27 4.29
C PHE A 42 2.51 1.47 3.42
N PRO A 43 2.30 1.30 2.10
CA PRO A 43 3.29 0.67 1.24
C PRO A 43 4.64 1.39 1.22
N LEU A 44 4.65 2.73 1.21
CA LEU A 44 5.89 3.52 1.28
C LEU A 44 6.68 3.23 2.57
N LEU A 45 6.00 3.21 3.72
CA LEU A 45 6.58 2.82 5.00
C LEU A 45 7.07 1.35 4.99
N GLY A 46 6.35 0.49 4.29
CA GLY A 46 6.69 -0.91 4.07
C GLY A 46 7.96 -1.11 3.25
N VAL A 47 8.14 -0.34 2.17
CA VAL A 47 9.39 -0.29 1.39
C VAL A 47 10.54 0.21 2.26
N PHE A 48 10.37 1.34 2.94
CA PHE A 48 11.43 1.95 3.76
C PHE A 48 11.90 1.03 4.90
N SER A 49 10.96 0.35 5.55
CA SER A 49 11.25 -0.64 6.59
C SER A 49 11.85 -1.91 6.02
N GLY A 50 11.37 -2.37 4.85
CA GLY A 50 11.96 -3.47 4.10
C GLY A 50 13.43 -3.22 3.75
N LEU A 51 13.79 -2.01 3.33
CA LEU A 51 15.18 -1.63 3.04
C LEU A 51 16.09 -1.72 4.28
N LYS A 52 15.58 -1.37 5.46
CA LYS A 52 16.29 -1.49 6.75
C LYS A 52 16.33 -2.90 7.33
N ALA A 53 15.62 -3.87 6.73
CA ALA A 53 15.63 -5.25 7.19
C ALA A 53 16.98 -5.95 6.91
N LYS A 54 17.29 -6.98 7.72
CA LYS A 54 18.48 -7.83 7.56
C LYS A 54 18.45 -8.54 6.21
N LYS A 55 19.63 -8.83 5.63
CA LYS A 55 19.77 -9.54 4.34
C LYS A 55 19.02 -10.89 4.39
N GLY A 56 18.23 -11.17 3.35
CA GLY A 56 17.48 -12.41 3.18
C GLY A 56 16.47 -12.33 2.04
N ILE A 57 16.02 -13.48 1.53
CA ILE A 57 15.03 -13.58 0.44
C ILE A 57 13.72 -12.88 0.83
N MET A 58 13.28 -13.06 2.08
CA MET A 58 12.05 -12.47 2.59
C MET A 58 12.05 -10.93 2.60
N LYS A 59 13.24 -10.31 2.72
CA LYS A 59 13.39 -8.85 2.58
C LYS A 59 13.04 -8.40 1.17
N TRP A 60 13.62 -9.05 0.17
CA TRP A 60 13.40 -8.70 -1.24
C TRP A 60 11.93 -8.91 -1.63
N LEU A 61 11.35 -10.02 -1.20
CA LEU A 61 9.94 -10.33 -1.44
C LEU A 61 9.02 -9.24 -0.86
N LEU A 62 9.24 -8.81 0.38
CA LEU A 62 8.46 -7.75 1.01
C LEU A 62 8.63 -6.39 0.32
N ILE A 63 9.84 -6.05 -0.11
CA ILE A 63 10.09 -4.81 -0.86
C ILE A 63 9.33 -4.83 -2.19
N ILE A 64 9.43 -5.92 -2.96
CA ILE A 64 8.76 -6.06 -4.26
C ILE A 64 7.24 -5.96 -4.08
N LEU A 65 6.66 -6.64 -3.09
CA LEU A 65 5.22 -6.56 -2.82
C LEU A 65 4.75 -5.14 -2.48
N ASN A 66 5.50 -4.41 -1.66
CA ASN A 66 5.15 -3.02 -1.34
C ASN A 66 5.33 -2.08 -2.55
N ILE A 67 6.31 -2.33 -3.43
CA ILE A 67 6.45 -1.57 -4.69
C ILE A 67 5.25 -1.81 -5.60
N ILE A 68 4.84 -3.07 -5.77
CA ILE A 68 3.64 -3.42 -6.56
C ILE A 68 2.42 -2.71 -6.00
N ALA A 69 2.24 -2.73 -4.67
CA ALA A 69 1.15 -2.02 -4.01
C ALA A 69 1.12 -0.51 -4.33
N ILE A 70 2.27 0.17 -4.30
CA ILE A 70 2.39 1.59 -4.70
C ILE A 70 1.99 1.78 -6.16
N CYS A 71 2.52 0.95 -7.07
CA CYS A 71 2.21 1.03 -8.49
C CYS A 71 0.72 0.82 -8.77
N THR A 72 0.09 -0.15 -8.10
CA THR A 72 -1.34 -0.44 -8.24
C THR A 72 -2.20 0.74 -7.82
N ILE A 73 -1.94 1.36 -6.66
CA ILE A 73 -2.74 2.52 -6.23
C ILE A 73 -2.43 3.75 -7.07
N GLY A 74 -1.18 3.95 -7.50
CA GLY A 74 -0.82 4.98 -8.47
C GLY A 74 -1.61 4.84 -9.76
N TYR A 75 -1.66 3.64 -10.32
CA TYR A 75 -2.41 3.35 -11.54
C TYR A 75 -3.92 3.58 -11.36
N ILE A 76 -4.50 3.11 -10.26
CA ILE A 76 -5.93 3.31 -9.98
C ILE A 76 -6.25 4.79 -9.78
N SER A 77 -5.37 5.55 -9.12
CA SER A 77 -5.55 7.00 -8.92
C SER A 77 -5.49 7.75 -10.26
N LEU A 78 -4.57 7.37 -11.15
CA LEU A 78 -4.49 7.93 -12.49
C LEU A 78 -5.72 7.60 -13.34
N LEU A 79 -6.19 6.35 -13.29
CA LEU A 79 -7.44 5.94 -13.94
C LEU A 79 -8.64 6.73 -13.41
N ALA A 80 -8.74 6.90 -12.10
CA ALA A 80 -9.83 7.66 -11.48
C ALA A 80 -9.85 9.12 -11.96
N ASN A 81 -8.68 9.75 -12.08
CA ASN A 81 -8.58 11.12 -12.60
C ASN A 81 -8.89 11.19 -14.11
N GLY A 82 -8.42 10.24 -14.92
CA GLY A 82 -8.70 10.21 -16.35
C GLY A 82 -10.16 9.87 -16.70
N ILE A 83 -10.86 9.14 -15.81
CA ILE A 83 -12.31 8.92 -15.93
C ILE A 83 -13.08 10.16 -15.45
N ALA A 84 -12.60 10.90 -14.45
CA ALA A 84 -13.25 12.12 -13.97
C ALA A 84 -13.19 13.30 -14.96
N GLU A 85 -12.31 13.23 -15.97
CA GLU A 85 -12.10 14.27 -16.97
C GLU A 85 -12.88 14.03 -18.29
N ASN A 86 -13.60 12.90 -18.42
CA ASN A 86 -14.50 12.59 -19.55
C ASN A 86 -15.98 12.59 -19.12
#